data_AF-F7PMP6-F1
#
_entry.id   AF-F7PMP6-F1
#
_cell.length_a   1.000
_cell.length_b   1.000
_cell.length_c   1.000
_cell.angle_alpha   90.00
_cell.angle_beta   90.00
_cell.angle_gamma   90.00
#
_symmetry.space_group_name_H-M   'P 1'
#
loop_
_entity.id
_entity.type
_entity.pdbx_description
1 polymer ?
#
loop_
_entity_poly.entity_id
_entity_poly.type
_entity_poly.pdbx_seq_one_letter_code
_entity_poly.pdbx_strand_id
1 'polypeptide(L)'
;MTTPTQQAEAELARSNFRQRVFDRDRNQCLVPWCDDGADDAHHIIERDCWDHGGYIESNGASVCNKHHQAAERTEIPPQAFWLWISLRQSGVDPKTIATWDAASADKPLPNRIDTVHVDKWGDHFDTPPHDDLREHIKYPSTRHLLPLYWNETRGYAEERITADDSEVDSLDAFVGVPLVITEKIDGGNCLLVSDLETPVRARNGRKPTETMKPLYRDGGLYWEQEVSRKLPDRFQVFGEWVYARHSIHYGCDCSEPCDDVGPSLSELTGVDDDRAYFQVFGVFDTRLNLWLSWPTVDHVADQLGFPTTPVIYEEDHRDQPTFETVHEAREQLLEYAHAVVDRGGEGIVVRPKYPFHYGQFTDVVGKYVRPNHVTTDEHWSKGETVVNIV
;
A
#
# COMPACT_ATOMS: atom_id res chain seq x y z
N MET A 1 46.84 -6.24 -8.01
CA MET A 1 46.73 -7.64 -7.56
C MET A 1 46.61 -7.60 -6.04
N THR A 2 45.49 -8.07 -5.49
CA THR A 2 45.28 -8.17 -4.04
C THR A 2 46.22 -9.22 -3.46
N THR A 3 46.74 -8.98 -2.26
CA THR A 3 47.64 -9.93 -1.59
C THR A 3 46.85 -11.12 -1.03
N PRO A 4 47.49 -12.29 -0.83
CA PRO A 4 46.83 -13.45 -0.21
C PRO A 4 46.21 -13.15 1.16
N THR A 5 46.81 -12.23 1.93
CA THR A 5 46.28 -11.75 3.21
C THR A 5 44.99 -10.95 3.03
N GLN A 6 44.94 -10.06 2.02
CA GLN A 6 43.73 -9.29 1.70
C GLN A 6 42.60 -10.20 1.20
N GLN A 7 42.92 -11.28 0.48
CA GLN A 7 41.93 -12.28 0.08
C GLN A 7 41.37 -13.06 1.29
N ALA A 8 42.24 -13.49 2.21
CA ALA A 8 41.82 -14.18 3.43
C ALA A 8 40.98 -13.29 4.37
N GLU A 9 41.32 -12.01 4.50
CA GLU A 9 40.55 -11.03 5.28
C GLU A 9 39.18 -10.76 4.65
N ALA A 10 39.09 -10.67 3.32
CA ALA A 10 37.83 -10.51 2.61
C ALA A 10 36.92 -11.76 2.72
N GLU A 11 37.49 -12.97 2.63
CA GLU A 11 36.75 -14.21 2.83
C GLU A 11 36.24 -14.36 4.26
N LEU A 12 37.06 -13.98 5.26
CA LEU A 12 36.65 -13.97 6.67
C LEU A 12 35.55 -12.92 6.93
N ALA A 13 35.66 -11.73 6.34
CA ALA A 13 34.61 -10.71 6.42
C ALA A 13 33.28 -11.20 5.84
N ARG A 14 33.32 -11.90 4.70
CA ARG A 14 32.15 -12.50 4.05
C ARG A 14 31.52 -13.62 4.87
N SER A 15 32.33 -14.56 5.38
CA SER A 15 31.83 -15.67 6.21
C SER A 15 31.18 -15.15 7.49
N ASN A 16 31.82 -14.16 8.14
CA ASN A 16 31.28 -13.52 9.32
C ASN A 16 30.02 -12.69 9.03
N PHE A 17 29.88 -12.14 7.82
CA PHE A 17 28.67 -11.40 7.43
C PHE A 17 27.44 -12.29 7.42
N ARG A 18 27.49 -13.42 6.70
CA ARG A 18 26.33 -14.34 6.63
C ARG A 18 25.91 -14.82 8.01
N GLN A 19 26.86 -15.26 8.83
CA GLN A 19 26.56 -15.76 10.17
C GLN A 19 25.90 -14.69 11.06
N ARG A 20 26.44 -13.45 11.07
CA ARG A 20 25.85 -12.35 11.86
C ARG A 20 24.42 -12.03 11.43
N VAL A 21 24.17 -11.97 10.12
CA VAL A 21 22.85 -11.68 9.56
C VAL A 21 21.84 -12.78 9.96
N PHE A 22 22.25 -14.05 9.85
CA PHE A 22 21.43 -15.19 10.22
C PHE A 22 21.16 -15.24 11.73
N ASP A 23 22.15 -14.94 12.56
CA ASP A 23 22.00 -14.91 14.02
C ASP A 23 21.02 -13.80 14.44
N ARG A 24 21.15 -12.59 13.88
CA ARG A 24 20.21 -11.47 14.11
C ARG A 24 18.78 -11.86 13.76
N ASP A 25 18.59 -12.50 12.61
CA ASP A 25 17.27 -12.84 12.09
C ASP A 25 16.79 -14.22 12.58
N ARG A 26 17.55 -14.86 13.47
CA ARG A 26 17.26 -16.20 14.05
C ARG A 26 17.05 -17.29 12.99
N ASN A 27 17.83 -17.25 11.89
CA ASN A 27 17.78 -18.19 10.77
C ASN A 27 16.41 -18.28 10.07
N GLN A 28 15.59 -17.23 10.16
CA GLN A 28 14.28 -17.15 9.52
C GLN A 28 14.30 -16.08 8.43
N CYS A 29 13.43 -16.21 7.43
CA CYS A 29 13.17 -15.13 6.50
C CYS A 29 12.64 -13.89 7.25
N LEU A 30 13.12 -12.70 6.88
CA LEU A 30 12.72 -11.44 7.50
C LEU A 30 11.32 -10.95 7.11
N VAL A 31 10.74 -11.47 6.01
CA VAL A 31 9.40 -11.07 5.58
C VAL A 31 8.37 -11.51 6.63
N PRO A 32 7.59 -10.59 7.23
CA PRO A 32 6.85 -10.86 8.47
C PRO A 32 5.79 -11.97 8.42
N TRP A 33 5.28 -12.28 7.23
CA TRP A 33 4.29 -13.34 7.01
C TRP A 33 4.88 -14.60 6.36
N CYS A 34 6.21 -14.66 6.22
CA CYS A 34 6.92 -15.81 5.69
C CYS A 34 7.37 -16.74 6.82
N ASP A 35 7.00 -18.01 6.74
CA ASP A 35 7.40 -19.05 7.72
C ASP A 35 8.64 -19.85 7.25
N ASP A 36 9.26 -19.47 6.14
CA ASP A 36 10.43 -20.17 5.60
C ASP A 36 11.71 -19.83 6.37
N GLY A 37 12.63 -20.81 6.41
CA GLY A 37 14.00 -20.57 6.84
C GLY A 37 14.76 -19.65 5.87
N ALA A 38 15.85 -19.05 6.35
CA ALA A 38 16.72 -18.25 5.50
C ALA A 38 17.66 -19.12 4.66
N ASP A 39 17.63 -18.95 3.34
CA ASP A 39 18.54 -19.61 2.40
C ASP A 39 19.79 -18.75 2.14
N ASP A 40 19.63 -17.43 2.11
CA ASP A 40 20.71 -16.49 1.85
C ASP A 40 20.72 -15.24 2.73
N ALA A 41 21.92 -14.66 2.90
CA ALA A 41 22.11 -13.34 3.48
C ALA A 41 22.22 -12.34 2.33
N HIS A 42 21.07 -11.84 1.91
CA HIS A 42 20.95 -10.88 0.82
C HIS A 42 21.57 -9.53 1.20
N HIS A 43 22.28 -8.90 0.27
CA HIS A 43 22.75 -7.53 0.43
C HIS A 43 21.64 -6.58 0.02
N ILE A 44 21.10 -5.84 1.00
CA ILE A 44 19.98 -4.91 0.82
C ILE A 44 20.31 -3.85 -0.23
N ILE A 45 21.51 -3.28 -0.16
CA ILE A 45 22.11 -2.46 -1.22
C ILE A 45 23.26 -3.23 -1.84
N GLU A 46 23.35 -3.16 -3.17
CA GLU A 46 24.35 -3.87 -3.96
C GLU A 46 25.78 -3.56 -3.49
N ARG A 47 26.64 -4.57 -3.54
CA ARG A 47 27.98 -4.54 -2.97
C ARG A 47 28.87 -3.50 -3.63
N ASP A 48 28.68 -3.26 -4.92
CA ASP A 48 29.44 -2.31 -5.71
C ASP A 48 29.18 -0.85 -5.29
N CYS A 49 28.10 -0.59 -4.53
CA CYS A 49 27.82 0.71 -3.93
C CYS A 49 28.71 1.01 -2.69
N TRP A 50 29.60 0.09 -2.29
CA TRP A 50 30.40 0.21 -1.07
C TRP A 50 31.90 0.00 -1.34
N ASP A 51 32.75 0.82 -0.72
CA ASP A 51 34.22 0.73 -0.81
C ASP A 51 34.80 -0.67 -0.48
N HIS A 52 34.09 -1.44 0.35
CA HIS A 52 34.51 -2.76 0.84
C HIS A 52 33.46 -3.85 0.60
N GLY A 53 32.60 -3.68 -0.41
CA GLY A 53 31.65 -4.71 -0.84
C GLY A 53 30.44 -4.91 0.09
N GLY A 54 30.17 -3.98 1.01
CA GLY A 54 28.91 -3.93 1.74
C GLY A 54 28.65 -5.06 2.75
N TYR A 55 29.68 -5.84 3.13
CA TYR A 55 29.59 -6.97 4.08
C TYR A 55 29.41 -6.53 5.56
N ILE A 56 28.51 -5.59 5.80
CA ILE A 56 28.14 -5.09 7.13
C ILE A 56 26.76 -5.63 7.51
N GLU A 57 26.57 -6.02 8.77
CA GLU A 57 25.34 -6.69 9.22
C GLU A 57 24.07 -5.88 8.90
N SER A 58 24.12 -4.55 9.01
CA SER A 58 22.99 -3.67 8.69
C SER A 58 22.62 -3.63 7.20
N ASN A 59 23.53 -3.99 6.30
CA ASN A 59 23.26 -4.11 4.86
C ASN A 59 22.85 -5.55 4.48
N GLY A 60 22.68 -6.44 5.45
CA GLY A 60 22.27 -7.83 5.20
C GLY A 60 20.85 -8.11 5.64
N ALA A 61 20.14 -8.96 4.91
CA ALA A 61 18.81 -9.48 5.25
C ALA A 61 18.79 -11.01 5.06
N SER A 62 18.33 -11.74 6.09
CA SER A 62 18.08 -13.18 5.96
C SER A 62 16.78 -13.41 5.20
N VAL A 63 16.86 -14.08 4.04
CA VAL A 63 15.71 -14.30 3.15
C VAL A 63 15.70 -15.73 2.60
N CYS A 64 14.50 -16.27 2.37
CA CYS A 64 14.36 -17.50 1.57
C CYS A 64 14.59 -17.20 0.09
N ASN A 65 14.76 -18.22 -0.76
CA ASN A 65 15.02 -18.06 -2.18
C ASN A 65 13.99 -17.16 -2.89
N LYS A 66 12.70 -17.30 -2.58
CA LYS A 66 11.63 -16.48 -3.15
C LYS A 66 11.80 -14.99 -2.82
N HIS A 67 11.92 -14.64 -1.55
CA HIS A 67 12.07 -13.24 -1.14
C HIS A 67 13.45 -12.67 -1.49
N HIS A 68 14.46 -13.53 -1.67
CA HIS A 68 15.71 -13.13 -2.29
C HIS A 68 15.51 -12.62 -3.72
N GLN A 69 14.77 -13.36 -4.55
CA GLN A 69 14.47 -12.93 -5.93
C GLN A 69 13.65 -11.64 -5.97
N ALA A 70 12.64 -11.52 -5.09
CA ALA A 70 11.85 -10.29 -4.98
C ALA A 70 12.72 -9.07 -4.58
N ALA A 71 13.70 -9.27 -3.70
CA ALA A 71 14.64 -8.22 -3.31
C ALA A 71 15.59 -7.83 -4.45
N GLU A 72 16.11 -8.82 -5.20
CA GLU A 72 16.97 -8.59 -6.37
C GLU A 72 16.29 -7.80 -7.48
N ARG A 73 14.95 -7.90 -7.59
CA ARG A 73 14.14 -7.17 -8.58
C ARG A 73 13.57 -5.85 -8.05
N THR A 74 13.86 -5.47 -6.81
CA THR A 74 13.27 -4.30 -6.14
C THR A 74 11.73 -4.38 -6.04
N GLU A 75 11.15 -5.59 -6.09
CA GLU A 75 9.73 -5.83 -5.78
C GLU A 75 9.47 -5.67 -4.27
N ILE A 76 10.47 -6.00 -3.45
CA ILE A 76 10.56 -5.59 -2.05
C ILE A 76 11.73 -4.60 -1.95
N PRO A 77 11.48 -3.32 -1.62
CA PRO A 77 12.52 -2.30 -1.65
C PRO A 77 13.37 -2.31 -0.35
N PRO A 78 14.59 -1.74 -0.37
CA PRO A 78 15.49 -1.69 0.78
C PRO A 78 14.87 -1.23 2.11
N GLN A 79 13.97 -0.26 2.02
CA GLN A 79 13.27 0.38 3.13
C GLN A 79 12.42 -0.64 3.91
N ALA A 80 11.84 -1.62 3.22
CA ALA A 80 11.08 -2.68 3.87
C ALA A 80 11.98 -3.57 4.73
N PHE A 81 13.17 -3.93 4.23
CA PHE A 81 14.14 -4.70 5.01
C PHE A 81 14.65 -3.93 6.22
N TRP A 82 14.97 -2.63 6.07
CA TRP A 82 15.38 -1.80 7.20
C TRP A 82 14.28 -1.70 8.27
N LEU A 83 13.02 -1.57 7.84
CA LEU A 83 11.88 -1.61 8.75
C LEU A 83 11.82 -2.93 9.54
N TRP A 84 11.85 -4.07 8.86
CA TRP A 84 11.72 -5.37 9.53
C TRP A 84 12.90 -5.69 10.44
N ILE A 85 14.12 -5.26 10.07
CA ILE A 85 15.30 -5.34 10.94
C ILE A 85 15.10 -4.51 12.20
N SER A 86 14.58 -3.27 12.07
CA SER A 86 14.24 -2.38 13.20
C SER A 86 13.33 -3.06 14.21
N LEU A 87 12.23 -3.64 13.72
CA LEU A 87 11.23 -4.31 14.53
C LEU A 87 11.83 -5.53 15.23
N ARG A 88 12.59 -6.36 14.49
CA ARG A 88 13.25 -7.56 15.00
C ARG A 88 14.23 -7.25 16.12
N GLN A 89 15.08 -6.26 15.93
CA GLN A 89 16.10 -5.85 16.92
C GLN A 89 15.47 -5.26 18.18
N SER A 90 14.36 -4.56 18.03
CA SER A 90 13.61 -3.97 19.14
C SER A 90 12.70 -4.96 19.86
N GLY A 91 12.62 -6.21 19.39
CA GLY A 91 11.72 -7.22 19.95
C GLY A 91 10.24 -6.88 19.75
N VAL A 92 9.92 -6.02 18.79
CA VAL A 92 8.55 -5.66 18.44
C VAL A 92 8.01 -6.65 17.43
N ASP A 93 6.83 -7.21 17.73
CA ASP A 93 6.08 -8.02 16.79
C ASP A 93 5.60 -7.11 15.64
N PRO A 94 5.92 -7.41 14.38
CA PRO A 94 5.37 -6.70 13.23
C PRO A 94 3.83 -6.66 13.22
N LYS A 95 3.16 -7.59 13.91
CA LYS A 95 1.70 -7.62 14.12
C LYS A 95 1.24 -6.82 15.35
N THR A 96 2.02 -5.89 15.87
CA THR A 96 1.61 -5.03 17.00
C THR A 96 1.99 -3.58 16.71
N ILE A 97 1.20 -2.95 15.84
CA ILE A 97 1.52 -1.64 15.25
C ILE A 97 1.71 -0.53 16.29
N ALA A 98 0.94 -0.53 17.39
CA ALA A 98 1.00 0.51 18.42
C ALA A 98 2.38 0.65 19.11
N THR A 99 3.27 -0.34 18.93
CA THR A 99 4.62 -0.33 19.51
C THR A 99 5.73 0.00 18.50
N TRP A 100 5.38 0.31 17.25
CA TRP A 100 6.36 0.56 16.18
C TRP A 100 7.17 1.84 16.37
N ASP A 101 6.62 2.86 17.04
CA ASP A 101 7.36 4.07 17.38
C ASP A 101 8.49 3.77 18.39
N ALA A 102 8.24 2.89 19.36
CA ALA A 102 9.26 2.43 20.30
C ALA A 102 10.38 1.64 19.61
N ALA A 103 10.07 0.90 18.54
CA ALA A 103 11.05 0.15 17.76
C ALA A 103 11.91 0.99 16.81
N SER A 104 11.54 2.26 16.61
CA SER A 104 12.17 3.14 15.62
C SER A 104 12.80 4.39 16.24
N ALA A 105 12.68 4.61 17.55
CA ALA A 105 13.31 5.75 18.23
C ALA A 105 14.84 5.83 18.00
N ASP A 106 15.53 4.69 17.90
CA ASP A 106 16.97 4.61 17.64
C ASP A 106 17.26 3.85 16.33
N LYS A 107 17.93 4.54 15.41
CA LYS A 107 18.26 4.15 14.02
C LYS A 107 18.73 2.69 13.85
N PRO A 108 18.08 1.91 12.96
CA PRO A 108 18.69 0.75 12.32
C PRO A 108 18.94 1.02 10.84
N LEU A 109 19.27 2.26 10.49
CA LEU A 109 19.75 2.57 9.15
C LEU A 109 21.21 2.12 9.05
N PRO A 110 21.62 1.47 7.95
CA PRO A 110 23.03 1.17 7.75
C PRO A 110 23.86 2.44 7.90
N ASN A 111 24.85 2.42 8.79
CA ASN A 111 25.83 3.50 8.85
C ASN A 111 26.41 3.72 7.44
N ARG A 112 26.38 4.96 6.93
CA ARG A 112 26.90 5.42 5.61
C ARG A 112 25.96 5.38 4.40
N ILE A 113 24.66 5.15 4.56
CA ILE A 113 23.70 5.49 3.50
C ILE A 113 23.30 6.96 3.67
N ASP A 114 23.62 7.80 2.68
CA ASP A 114 23.35 9.24 2.71
C ASP A 114 21.85 9.57 2.58
N THR A 115 21.06 8.65 2.03
CA THR A 115 19.59 8.77 1.93
C THR A 115 18.89 7.41 1.96
N VAL A 116 17.78 7.34 2.69
CA VAL A 116 16.94 6.13 2.73
C VAL A 116 16.08 5.96 1.48
N HIS A 117 16.11 6.88 0.52
CA HIS A 117 15.26 6.86 -0.68
C HIS A 117 16.05 6.34 -1.88
N VAL A 118 16.52 5.10 -1.78
CA VAL A 118 17.27 4.43 -2.84
C VAL A 118 16.70 3.05 -3.12
N ASP A 119 16.91 2.57 -4.34
CA ASP A 119 16.67 1.19 -4.71
C ASP A 119 17.86 0.29 -4.31
N LYS A 120 17.78 -1.01 -4.65
CA LYS A 120 18.86 -1.96 -4.37
C LYS A 120 20.19 -1.56 -5.02
N TRP A 121 20.17 -0.88 -6.16
CA TRP A 121 21.34 -0.52 -6.95
C TRP A 121 21.96 0.83 -6.52
N GLY A 122 21.33 1.50 -5.56
CA GLY A 122 21.75 2.81 -5.06
C GLY A 122 21.21 3.99 -5.88
N ASP A 123 20.31 3.73 -6.83
CA ASP A 123 19.63 4.78 -7.59
C ASP A 123 18.55 5.43 -6.72
N HIS A 124 18.40 6.75 -6.85
CA HIS A 124 17.48 7.51 -6.01
C HIS A 124 16.02 7.32 -6.46
N PHE A 125 15.14 7.13 -5.48
CA PHE A 125 13.70 7.27 -5.69
C PHE A 125 13.25 8.71 -5.54
N ASP A 126 12.21 9.06 -6.29
CA ASP A 126 11.43 10.26 -6.01
C ASP A 126 10.79 10.18 -4.62
N THR A 127 10.72 11.34 -3.96
CA THR A 127 10.09 11.54 -2.65
C THR A 127 8.85 12.42 -2.78
N PRO A 128 7.97 12.45 -1.77
CA PRO A 128 6.79 13.30 -1.78
C PRO A 128 7.13 14.78 -2.07
N PRO A 129 6.38 15.44 -2.97
CA PRO A 129 6.60 16.85 -3.26
C PRO A 129 6.40 17.69 -2.00
N HIS A 130 7.37 18.58 -1.74
CA HIS A 130 7.36 19.48 -0.59
C HIS A 130 7.40 18.77 0.78
N ASP A 131 8.14 17.68 0.89
CA ASP A 131 8.38 16.96 2.15
C ASP A 131 8.76 17.93 3.30
N ASP A 132 9.64 18.90 3.02
CA ASP A 132 10.05 19.93 3.99
C ASP A 132 8.92 20.90 4.44
N LEU A 133 7.82 20.98 3.69
CA LEU A 133 6.73 21.95 3.89
C LEU A 133 5.39 21.30 4.25
N ARG A 134 5.29 19.97 4.20
CA ARG A 134 4.07 19.23 4.51
C ARG A 134 4.37 18.09 5.46
N GLU A 135 3.80 18.19 6.64
CA GLU A 135 3.82 17.13 7.66
C GLU A 135 3.14 15.83 7.18
N HIS A 136 2.18 15.94 6.26
CA HIS A 136 1.47 14.80 5.69
C HIS A 136 1.34 14.88 4.17
N ILE A 137 1.53 13.74 3.52
CA ILE A 137 1.40 13.61 2.08
C ILE A 137 -0.07 13.47 1.66
N LYS A 138 -0.36 13.81 0.41
CA LYS A 138 -1.63 13.42 -0.25
C LYS A 138 -1.47 12.02 -0.84
N TYR A 139 -2.54 11.25 -0.88
CA TYR A 139 -2.57 10.02 -1.66
C TYR A 139 -2.32 10.36 -3.15
N PRO A 140 -1.33 9.75 -3.82
CA PRO A 140 -1.07 10.01 -5.23
C PRO A 140 -2.24 9.57 -6.11
N SER A 141 -2.36 10.15 -7.31
CA SER A 141 -3.39 9.69 -8.25
C SER A 141 -3.05 8.29 -8.74
N THR A 142 -3.96 7.34 -8.57
CA THR A 142 -3.83 5.99 -9.15
C THR A 142 -4.08 6.05 -10.65
N ARG A 143 -3.14 5.52 -11.43
CA ARG A 143 -3.15 5.56 -12.89
C ARG A 143 -4.12 4.54 -13.49
N HIS A 144 -4.65 4.83 -14.67
CA HIS A 144 -5.47 3.88 -15.42
C HIS A 144 -4.61 2.79 -16.07
N LEU A 145 -5.03 1.53 -15.94
CA LEU A 145 -4.42 0.38 -16.62
C LEU A 145 -4.92 0.32 -18.07
N LEU A 146 -4.27 1.05 -18.98
CA LEU A 146 -4.71 1.17 -20.39
C LEU A 146 -4.95 -0.16 -21.11
N PRO A 147 -4.14 -1.23 -20.89
CA PRO A 147 -4.36 -2.51 -21.56
C PRO A 147 -5.75 -3.13 -21.33
N LEU A 148 -6.42 -2.76 -20.24
CA LEU A 148 -7.77 -3.21 -19.93
C LEU A 148 -8.83 -2.49 -20.79
N TYR A 149 -8.52 -1.32 -21.35
CA TYR A 149 -9.47 -0.52 -22.13
C TYR A 149 -9.43 -0.76 -23.64
N TRP A 150 -8.43 -1.48 -24.17
CA TRP A 150 -8.20 -1.59 -25.62
C TRP A 150 -9.35 -2.19 -26.44
N ASN A 151 -10.21 -2.99 -25.80
CA ASN A 151 -11.36 -3.62 -26.47
C ASN A 151 -12.70 -2.93 -26.13
N GLU A 152 -12.66 -1.87 -25.32
CA GLU A 152 -13.84 -1.08 -25.02
C GLU A 152 -14.29 -0.27 -26.25
N THR A 153 -15.54 0.19 -26.23
CA THR A 153 -16.10 1.00 -27.31
C THR A 153 -15.15 2.15 -27.66
N ARG A 154 -14.83 2.29 -28.96
CA ARG A 154 -13.74 3.15 -29.46
C ARG A 154 -13.70 4.58 -28.87
N GLY A 155 -14.85 5.19 -28.60
CA GLY A 155 -14.92 6.52 -27.97
C GLY A 155 -14.53 6.53 -26.48
N TYR A 156 -14.83 5.47 -25.73
CA TYR A 156 -14.53 5.39 -24.30
C TYR A 156 -13.04 5.14 -24.01
N ALA A 157 -12.42 4.23 -24.78
CA ALA A 157 -10.98 4.04 -24.72
C ALA A 157 -10.24 5.33 -25.10
N GLU A 158 -10.65 6.00 -26.20
CA GLU A 158 -10.06 7.27 -26.65
C GLU A 158 -10.27 8.40 -25.62
N GLU A 159 -11.44 8.52 -24.98
CA GLU A 159 -11.70 9.49 -23.90
C GLU A 159 -10.82 9.26 -22.68
N ARG A 160 -10.62 8.00 -22.25
CA ARG A 160 -9.76 7.67 -21.12
C ARG A 160 -8.27 7.87 -21.45
N ILE A 161 -7.89 7.60 -22.70
CA ILE A 161 -6.53 7.82 -23.21
C ILE A 161 -6.19 9.33 -23.33
N THR A 162 -7.21 10.20 -23.38
CA THR A 162 -7.02 11.65 -23.60
C THR A 162 -7.38 12.53 -22.41
N ALA A 163 -8.03 11.99 -21.37
CA ALA A 163 -8.50 12.76 -20.22
C ALA A 163 -7.55 12.78 -19.01
N ASP A 164 -6.53 11.92 -18.95
CA ASP A 164 -5.66 11.79 -17.79
C ASP A 164 -4.21 11.58 -18.25
N ASP A 165 -3.30 12.54 -18.00
CA ASP A 165 -1.86 12.45 -18.30
C ASP A 165 -1.13 11.39 -17.42
N SER A 166 -1.86 10.42 -16.85
CA SER A 166 -1.38 9.48 -15.84
C SER A 166 -1.79 8.04 -16.14
N GLU A 167 -1.08 7.44 -17.10
CA GLU A 167 -1.37 6.13 -17.68
C GLU A 167 -0.30 5.09 -17.30
N VAL A 168 -0.73 3.82 -17.22
CA VAL A 168 0.17 2.67 -17.25
C VAL A 168 -0.07 1.93 -18.57
N ASP A 169 0.88 2.03 -19.49
CA ASP A 169 0.77 1.51 -20.85
C ASP A 169 1.05 -0.01 -20.96
N SER A 170 1.56 -0.61 -19.88
CA SER A 170 1.90 -2.03 -19.80
C SER A 170 1.46 -2.65 -18.47
N LEU A 171 1.18 -3.96 -18.49
CA LEU A 171 0.94 -4.74 -17.28
C LEU A 171 2.21 -5.42 -16.74
N ASP A 172 3.40 -5.16 -17.30
CA ASP A 172 4.64 -5.86 -16.93
C ASP A 172 4.95 -5.78 -15.42
N ALA A 173 4.69 -4.64 -14.78
CA ALA A 173 4.89 -4.45 -13.34
C ALA A 173 3.93 -5.28 -12.46
N PHE A 174 2.90 -5.88 -13.05
CA PHE A 174 1.87 -6.68 -12.40
C PHE A 174 2.03 -8.18 -12.70
N VAL A 175 3.08 -8.58 -13.42
CA VAL A 175 3.34 -9.97 -13.81
C VAL A 175 4.53 -10.50 -13.03
N GLY A 176 4.47 -11.76 -12.58
CA GLY A 176 5.58 -12.38 -11.84
C GLY A 176 5.68 -11.97 -10.38
N VAL A 177 4.71 -11.21 -9.86
CA VAL A 177 4.66 -10.67 -8.50
C VAL A 177 3.31 -11.01 -7.84
N PRO A 178 3.26 -11.26 -6.52
CA PRO A 178 1.99 -11.39 -5.80
C PRO A 178 1.27 -10.04 -5.72
N LEU A 179 0.01 -10.03 -6.12
CA LEU A 179 -0.85 -8.85 -6.14
C LEU A 179 -2.00 -8.96 -5.13
N VAL A 180 -2.60 -7.80 -4.87
CA VAL A 180 -3.91 -7.69 -4.27
C VAL A 180 -4.80 -6.84 -5.17
N ILE A 181 -6.00 -7.33 -5.39
CA ILE A 181 -7.01 -6.69 -6.23
C ILE A 181 -8.21 -6.39 -5.33
N THR A 182 -8.53 -5.11 -5.18
CA THR A 182 -9.67 -4.65 -4.38
C THR A 182 -10.72 -4.00 -5.26
N GLU A 183 -11.96 -4.00 -4.79
CA GLU A 183 -12.99 -3.15 -5.36
C GLU A 183 -12.59 -1.68 -5.20
N LYS A 184 -12.73 -0.92 -6.28
CA LYS A 184 -12.62 0.54 -6.23
C LYS A 184 -13.96 1.07 -5.74
N ILE A 185 -13.95 1.69 -4.57
CA ILE A 185 -15.13 2.27 -3.97
C ILE A 185 -15.24 3.75 -4.37
N ASP A 186 -16.41 4.12 -4.84
CA ASP A 186 -16.81 5.49 -5.15
C ASP A 186 -17.23 6.25 -3.89
N GLY A 187 -16.30 7.00 -3.30
CA GLY A 187 -16.57 7.85 -2.15
C GLY A 187 -15.64 9.05 -2.11
N GLY A 188 -15.16 9.39 -0.91
CA GLY A 188 -14.17 10.44 -0.71
C GLY A 188 -12.90 9.94 -0.05
N ASN A 189 -11.75 10.13 -0.69
CA ASN A 189 -10.44 9.89 -0.07
C ASN A 189 -10.33 10.60 1.29
N CYS A 190 -9.99 9.82 2.32
CA CYS A 190 -9.88 10.23 3.70
C CYS A 190 -8.58 9.72 4.31
N LEU A 191 -7.93 10.56 5.10
CA LEU A 191 -6.69 10.27 5.80
C LEU A 191 -6.92 10.35 7.31
N LEU A 192 -6.58 9.27 8.03
CA LEU A 192 -6.45 9.23 9.48
C LEU A 192 -4.97 9.34 9.89
N VAL A 193 -4.71 10.13 10.93
CA VAL A 193 -3.40 10.32 11.56
C VAL A 193 -3.58 10.38 13.08
N SER A 194 -2.50 10.19 13.86
CA SER A 194 -2.55 10.25 15.33
C SER A 194 -2.75 11.67 15.90
N ASP A 195 -2.58 12.71 15.08
CA ASP A 195 -2.80 14.12 15.40
C ASP A 195 -4.15 14.35 16.11
N LEU A 196 -4.11 14.88 17.33
CA LEU A 196 -5.31 15.11 18.15
C LEU A 196 -6.09 16.37 17.75
N GLU A 197 -5.47 17.31 17.05
CA GLU A 197 -6.12 18.55 16.61
C GLU A 197 -6.84 18.36 15.28
N THR A 198 -6.19 17.71 14.31
CA THR A 198 -6.77 17.41 13.00
C THR A 198 -6.57 15.93 12.60
N PRO A 199 -7.27 15.00 13.31
CA PRO A 199 -7.09 13.55 13.14
C PRO A 199 -7.58 13.02 11.78
N VAL A 200 -8.48 13.76 11.12
CA VAL A 200 -9.17 13.35 9.89
C VAL A 200 -8.99 14.43 8.82
N ARG A 201 -8.59 14.04 7.62
CA ARG A 201 -8.29 14.96 6.52
C ARG A 201 -8.88 14.43 5.21
N ALA A 202 -9.50 15.32 4.43
CA ALA A 202 -9.95 14.99 3.08
C ALA A 202 -8.77 14.93 2.08
N ARG A 203 -9.04 14.52 0.83
CA ARG A 203 -8.07 14.43 -0.29
C ARG A 203 -7.08 15.59 -0.42
N ASN A 204 -7.48 16.82 -0.04
CA ASN A 204 -6.60 17.99 -0.08
C ASN A 204 -5.50 18.00 1.02
N GLY A 205 -5.50 17.03 1.93
CA GLY A 205 -4.51 16.79 2.98
C GLY A 205 -4.58 17.75 4.16
N ARG A 206 -5.65 18.56 4.29
CA ARG A 206 -5.69 19.66 5.28
C ARG A 206 -6.79 19.56 6.31
N LYS A 207 -8.05 19.50 5.88
CA LYS A 207 -9.20 19.55 6.78
C LYS A 207 -10.26 18.54 6.36
N PRO A 208 -11.05 18.02 7.30
CA PRO A 208 -12.18 17.16 6.97
C PRO A 208 -13.27 17.99 6.26
N THR A 209 -14.12 17.31 5.48
CA THR A 209 -15.34 17.89 4.93
C THR A 209 -16.51 17.75 5.90
N GLU A 210 -17.61 18.47 5.65
CA GLU A 210 -18.82 18.38 6.48
C GLU A 210 -19.40 16.95 6.54
N THR A 211 -19.30 16.20 5.44
CA THR A 211 -19.74 14.80 5.37
C THR A 211 -18.91 13.86 6.24
N MET A 212 -17.69 14.25 6.63
CA MET A 212 -16.81 13.47 7.51
C MET A 212 -17.09 13.69 9.00
N LYS A 213 -18.03 14.60 9.37
CA LYS A 213 -18.35 14.86 10.78
C LYS A 213 -18.63 13.62 11.63
N PRO A 214 -19.35 12.58 11.16
CA PRO A 214 -19.54 11.35 11.93
C PRO A 214 -18.23 10.65 12.32
N LEU A 215 -17.15 10.84 11.55
CA LEU A 215 -15.85 10.23 11.80
C LEU A 215 -15.07 10.95 12.92
N TYR A 216 -15.08 12.30 12.97
CA TYR A 216 -14.14 13.06 13.82
C TYR A 216 -14.77 13.89 14.96
N ARG A 217 -16.10 14.09 14.98
CA ARG A 217 -16.77 14.82 16.08
C ARG A 217 -16.57 14.13 17.43
N ASP A 218 -16.82 14.80 18.55
CA ASP A 218 -16.82 14.16 19.87
C ASP A 218 -17.73 12.93 19.89
N GLY A 219 -17.16 11.77 20.23
CA GLY A 219 -17.84 10.47 20.16
C GLY A 219 -18.09 9.95 18.73
N GLY A 220 -17.39 10.47 17.73
CA GLY A 220 -17.35 9.91 16.38
C GLY A 220 -16.42 8.70 16.29
N LEU A 221 -16.50 7.99 15.16
CA LEU A 221 -15.82 6.69 14.95
C LEU A 221 -14.33 6.72 15.29
N TYR A 222 -13.59 7.78 14.95
CA TYR A 222 -12.17 7.92 15.26
C TYR A 222 -11.89 7.79 16.77
N TRP A 223 -12.72 8.43 17.59
CA TRP A 223 -12.56 8.43 19.04
C TRP A 223 -13.12 7.17 19.69
N GLU A 224 -14.25 6.66 19.19
CA GLU A 224 -14.83 5.41 19.67
C GLU A 224 -13.91 4.20 19.44
N GLN A 225 -13.18 4.20 18.32
CA GLN A 225 -12.19 3.17 18.00
C GLN A 225 -10.82 3.41 18.64
N GLU A 226 -10.66 4.48 19.42
CA GLU A 226 -9.41 4.87 20.07
C GLU A 226 -8.21 4.98 19.10
N VAL A 227 -8.45 5.44 17.86
CA VAL A 227 -7.46 5.44 16.78
C VAL A 227 -6.15 6.11 17.20
N SER A 228 -6.22 7.27 17.87
CA SER A 228 -5.04 8.01 18.34
C SER A 228 -4.15 7.24 19.32
N ARG A 229 -4.68 6.24 20.03
CA ARG A 229 -3.90 5.40 20.96
C ARG A 229 -3.25 4.21 20.26
N LYS A 230 -3.83 3.78 19.15
CA LYS A 230 -3.44 2.56 18.42
C LYS A 230 -2.52 2.87 17.25
N LEU A 231 -2.65 4.06 16.66
CA LEU A 231 -1.93 4.47 15.46
C LEU A 231 -0.59 5.13 15.81
N PRO A 232 0.55 4.61 15.30
CA PRO A 232 1.85 5.27 15.40
C PRO A 232 1.88 6.65 14.74
N ASP A 233 2.70 7.57 15.27
CA ASP A 233 2.82 8.94 14.74
C ASP A 233 3.39 8.98 13.31
N ARG A 234 4.19 7.97 12.95
CA ARG A 234 4.77 7.82 11.61
C ARG A 234 3.77 7.33 10.55
N PHE A 235 2.56 6.93 10.92
CA PHE A 235 1.60 6.34 10.00
C PHE A 235 0.54 7.33 9.52
N GLN A 236 0.31 7.27 8.22
CA GLN A 236 -0.82 7.86 7.53
C GLN A 236 -1.72 6.74 7.01
N VAL A 237 -2.95 6.63 7.53
CA VAL A 237 -3.92 5.62 7.08
C VAL A 237 -4.89 6.24 6.09
N PHE A 238 -4.83 5.76 4.86
CA PHE A 238 -5.72 6.17 3.79
C PHE A 238 -6.86 5.17 3.64
N GLY A 239 -8.08 5.71 3.57
CA GLY A 239 -9.28 4.95 3.31
C GLY A 239 -10.30 5.76 2.54
N GLU A 240 -11.32 5.07 2.06
CA GLU A 240 -12.45 5.67 1.39
C GLU A 240 -13.53 5.97 2.42
N TRP A 241 -13.97 7.23 2.45
CA TRP A 241 -15.10 7.67 3.25
C TRP A 241 -16.37 7.59 2.41
N VAL A 242 -17.28 6.71 2.82
CA VAL A 242 -18.44 6.27 2.03
C VAL A 242 -19.76 6.55 2.76
N TYR A 243 -19.81 7.57 3.63
CA TYR A 243 -21.02 7.92 4.38
C TYR A 243 -22.15 8.44 3.50
N ALA A 244 -21.83 9.36 2.58
CA ALA A 244 -22.80 9.95 1.68
C ALA A 244 -22.59 9.41 0.26
N ARG A 245 -23.70 9.24 -0.47
CA ARG A 245 -23.69 8.92 -1.89
C ARG A 245 -22.82 9.93 -2.63
N HIS A 246 -21.84 9.41 -3.38
CA HIS A 246 -21.13 10.18 -4.39
C HIS A 246 -21.86 10.01 -5.72
N SER A 247 -21.35 9.19 -6.64
CA SER A 247 -22.05 8.80 -7.87
C SER A 247 -22.86 7.51 -7.68
N ILE A 248 -22.37 6.56 -6.89
CA ILE A 248 -23.04 5.28 -6.58
C ILE A 248 -23.72 5.36 -5.22
N HIS A 249 -25.00 4.98 -5.15
CA HIS A 249 -25.68 4.73 -3.87
C HIS A 249 -25.40 3.29 -3.44
N TYR A 250 -24.65 3.11 -2.35
CA TYR A 250 -24.39 1.78 -1.80
C TYR A 250 -25.57 1.36 -0.94
N GLY A 251 -26.33 0.38 -1.46
CA GLY A 251 -27.71 0.14 -1.04
C GLY A 251 -28.64 1.29 -1.43
N CYS A 252 -29.95 1.03 -1.45
CA CYS A 252 -30.93 2.06 -1.77
C CYS A 252 -32.27 1.77 -1.07
N ASP A 253 -32.69 2.69 -0.20
CA ASP A 253 -33.99 2.69 0.47
C ASP A 253 -34.84 3.93 0.11
N CYS A 254 -34.38 4.71 -0.87
CA CYS A 254 -35.04 5.92 -1.34
C CYS A 254 -36.46 5.63 -1.84
N SER A 255 -37.39 6.55 -1.60
CA SER A 255 -38.77 6.42 -2.09
C SER A 255 -38.85 6.42 -3.62
N GLU A 256 -37.96 7.15 -4.27
CA GLU A 256 -37.74 7.10 -5.72
C GLU A 256 -36.44 6.31 -5.97
N PRO A 257 -36.45 5.29 -6.85
CA PRO A 257 -35.27 4.48 -7.14
C PRO A 257 -34.08 5.34 -7.61
N CYS A 258 -32.89 5.05 -7.09
CA CYS A 258 -31.67 5.68 -7.59
C CYS A 258 -31.26 5.07 -8.93
N ASP A 259 -30.66 5.89 -9.79
CA ASP A 259 -30.21 5.48 -11.12
C ASP A 259 -29.00 4.54 -11.07
N ASP A 260 -28.14 4.70 -10.05
CA ASP A 260 -26.87 3.99 -9.90
C ASP A 260 -26.76 3.43 -8.48
N VAL A 261 -26.93 2.11 -8.36
CA VAL A 261 -27.02 1.41 -7.08
C VAL A 261 -26.03 0.27 -7.06
N GLY A 262 -25.15 0.29 -6.07
CA GLY A 262 -24.26 -0.82 -5.73
C GLY A 262 -24.79 -1.63 -4.55
N PRO A 263 -24.11 -2.72 -4.16
CA PRO A 263 -24.44 -3.47 -2.95
C PRO A 263 -24.37 -2.57 -1.71
N SER A 264 -25.08 -2.95 -0.64
CA SER A 264 -24.96 -2.26 0.65
C SER A 264 -23.54 -2.36 1.22
N LEU A 265 -23.18 -1.46 2.13
CA LEU A 265 -21.86 -1.48 2.74
C LEU A 265 -21.66 -2.73 3.61
N SER A 266 -22.70 -3.26 4.27
CA SER A 266 -22.61 -4.56 4.96
C SER A 266 -22.30 -5.72 4.00
N GLU A 267 -22.92 -5.75 2.83
CA GLU A 267 -22.66 -6.80 1.83
C GLU A 267 -21.24 -6.73 1.27
N LEU A 268 -20.70 -5.52 1.10
CA LEU A 268 -19.35 -5.31 0.60
C LEU A 268 -18.27 -5.61 1.64
N THR A 269 -18.48 -5.18 2.89
CA THR A 269 -17.43 -5.18 3.93
C THR A 269 -17.59 -6.30 4.96
N GLY A 270 -18.77 -6.89 5.07
CA GLY A 270 -19.12 -7.81 6.17
C GLY A 270 -19.32 -7.14 7.53
N VAL A 271 -19.33 -5.79 7.58
CA VAL A 271 -19.52 -5.00 8.81
C VAL A 271 -20.90 -4.36 8.79
N ASP A 272 -21.70 -4.63 9.83
CA ASP A 272 -23.12 -4.26 9.93
C ASP A 272 -23.39 -3.02 10.81
N ASP A 273 -22.38 -2.17 10.98
CA ASP A 273 -22.47 -0.90 11.70
C ASP A 273 -21.70 0.23 10.99
N ASP A 274 -21.78 1.44 11.55
CA ASP A 274 -21.19 2.67 10.99
C ASP A 274 -19.69 2.57 10.67
N ARG A 275 -18.95 1.58 11.19
CA ARG A 275 -17.55 1.36 10.83
C ARG A 275 -17.38 1.02 9.35
N ALA A 276 -18.41 0.48 8.69
CA ALA A 276 -18.41 0.21 7.23
C ALA A 276 -18.28 1.48 6.36
N TYR A 277 -18.51 2.68 6.93
CA TYR A 277 -18.36 3.95 6.23
C TYR A 277 -16.91 4.38 5.97
N PHE A 278 -15.93 3.82 6.70
CA PHE A 278 -14.51 4.09 6.45
C PHE A 278 -13.79 2.80 6.09
N GLN A 279 -13.32 2.70 4.85
CA GLN A 279 -12.72 1.48 4.31
C GLN A 279 -11.26 1.71 3.95
N VAL A 280 -10.35 1.06 4.69
CA VAL A 280 -8.90 1.26 4.54
C VAL A 280 -8.40 0.63 3.23
N PHE A 281 -7.59 1.37 2.46
CA PHE A 281 -6.94 0.81 1.26
C PHE A 281 -5.42 1.04 1.22
N GLY A 282 -4.86 1.81 2.17
CA GLY A 282 -3.42 2.04 2.19
C GLY A 282 -2.92 2.59 3.51
N VAL A 283 -1.72 2.19 3.89
CA VAL A 283 -1.00 2.74 5.04
C VAL A 283 0.38 3.17 4.57
N PHE A 284 0.73 4.42 4.86
CA PHE A 284 1.99 5.02 4.47
C PHE A 284 2.83 5.33 5.71
N ASP A 285 4.08 4.90 5.65
CA ASP A 285 5.09 5.15 6.66
C ASP A 285 5.94 6.36 6.25
N THR A 286 5.71 7.49 6.89
CA THR A 286 6.33 8.78 6.55
C THR A 286 7.83 8.79 6.81
N ARG A 287 8.33 7.91 7.69
CA ARG A 287 9.75 7.86 8.03
C ARG A 287 10.59 7.18 6.95
N LEU A 288 9.99 6.26 6.20
CA LEU A 288 10.68 5.47 5.17
C LEU A 288 10.17 5.77 3.76
N ASN A 289 9.19 6.67 3.62
CA ASN A 289 8.43 6.88 2.39
C ASN A 289 7.93 5.56 1.79
N LEU A 290 7.38 4.71 2.65
CA LEU A 290 7.03 3.33 2.31
C LEU A 290 5.53 3.11 2.39
N TRP A 291 4.92 2.65 1.30
CA TRP A 291 3.60 2.05 1.34
C TRP A 291 3.72 0.66 1.91
N LEU A 292 3.01 0.40 3.01
CA LEU A 292 3.11 -0.89 3.70
C LEU A 292 2.48 -2.01 2.89
N SER A 293 2.94 -3.23 3.16
CA SER A 293 2.42 -4.46 2.54
C SER A 293 0.93 -4.64 2.80
N TRP A 294 0.23 -5.34 1.92
CA TRP A 294 -1.19 -5.60 2.13
C TRP A 294 -1.49 -6.35 3.45
N PRO A 295 -0.76 -7.41 3.84
CA PRO A 295 -0.95 -8.03 5.15
C PRO A 295 -0.80 -7.06 6.33
N THR A 296 0.05 -6.03 6.18
CA THR A 296 0.17 -4.97 7.19
C THR A 296 -1.00 -3.99 7.13
N VAL A 297 -1.50 -3.65 5.94
CA VAL A 297 -2.69 -2.79 5.77
C VAL A 297 -3.92 -3.45 6.41
N ASP A 298 -4.16 -4.72 6.11
CA ASP A 298 -5.25 -5.51 6.68
C ASP A 298 -5.16 -5.55 8.22
N HIS A 299 -3.96 -5.85 8.75
CA HIS A 299 -3.73 -5.86 10.18
C HIS A 299 -3.93 -4.47 10.83
N VAL A 300 -3.50 -3.37 10.17
CA VAL A 300 -3.74 -2.01 10.66
C VAL A 300 -5.24 -1.73 10.70
N ALA A 301 -5.98 -2.08 9.64
CA ALA A 301 -7.42 -1.89 9.57
C ALA A 301 -8.15 -2.62 10.71
N ASP A 302 -7.82 -3.89 10.94
CA ASP A 302 -8.34 -4.71 12.05
C ASP A 302 -8.08 -4.05 13.41
N GLN A 303 -6.83 -3.62 13.68
CA GLN A 303 -6.49 -2.98 14.95
C GLN A 303 -7.28 -1.67 15.16
N LEU A 304 -7.47 -0.90 14.10
CA LEU A 304 -8.26 0.33 14.14
C LEU A 304 -9.78 0.10 14.15
N GLY A 305 -10.24 -1.15 13.98
CA GLY A 305 -11.66 -1.51 14.00
C GLY A 305 -12.41 -1.14 12.72
N PHE A 306 -11.71 -0.89 11.62
CA PHE A 306 -12.31 -0.55 10.32
C PHE A 306 -12.08 -1.67 9.30
N PRO A 307 -13.02 -1.94 8.38
CA PRO A 307 -12.77 -2.86 7.28
C PRO A 307 -11.77 -2.26 6.28
N THR A 308 -11.15 -3.10 5.46
CA THR A 308 -10.49 -2.64 4.24
C THR A 308 -11.53 -2.37 3.15
N THR A 309 -11.11 -1.77 2.03
CA THR A 309 -11.89 -1.92 0.79
C THR A 309 -12.05 -3.41 0.45
N PRO A 310 -13.17 -3.84 -0.17
CA PRO A 310 -13.43 -5.26 -0.42
C PRO A 310 -12.32 -5.89 -1.25
N VAL A 311 -11.73 -6.97 -0.74
CA VAL A 311 -10.70 -7.74 -1.44
C VAL A 311 -11.39 -8.72 -2.39
N ILE A 312 -11.14 -8.55 -3.69
CA ILE A 312 -11.67 -9.45 -4.74
C ILE A 312 -10.75 -10.66 -4.88
N TYR A 313 -9.45 -10.38 -4.83
CA TYR A 313 -8.42 -11.39 -4.92
C TYR A 313 -7.23 -10.97 -4.05
N GLU A 314 -6.77 -11.91 -3.24
CA GLU A 314 -5.50 -11.85 -2.54
C GLU A 314 -4.79 -13.19 -2.72
N GLU A 315 -3.52 -13.13 -3.10
CA GLU A 315 -2.66 -14.29 -3.28
C GLU A 315 -2.50 -15.12 -1.99
N ASP A 316 -2.16 -16.39 -2.13
CA ASP A 316 -1.99 -17.27 -0.97
C ASP A 316 -0.81 -16.81 -0.08
N HIS A 317 -0.72 -17.36 1.13
CA HIS A 317 0.34 -17.03 2.10
C HIS A 317 1.76 -17.38 1.61
N ARG A 318 1.89 -18.08 0.47
CA ARG A 318 3.17 -18.45 -0.14
C ARG A 318 3.63 -17.47 -1.20
N ASP A 319 2.92 -16.35 -1.40
CA ASP A 319 3.31 -15.25 -2.29
C ASP A 319 3.67 -15.75 -3.70
N GLN A 320 2.82 -16.59 -4.30
CA GLN A 320 3.02 -16.99 -5.68
C GLN A 320 2.74 -15.79 -6.60
N PRO A 321 3.35 -15.73 -7.80
CA PRO A 321 2.94 -14.75 -8.79
C PRO A 321 1.44 -14.90 -9.09
N THR A 322 0.69 -13.80 -9.00
CA THR A 322 -0.74 -13.80 -9.34
C THR A 322 -0.97 -14.12 -10.81
N PHE A 323 -0.08 -13.61 -11.67
CA PHE A 323 -0.09 -13.86 -13.11
C PHE A 323 1.34 -14.19 -13.57
N GLU A 324 1.48 -15.14 -14.49
CA GLU A 324 2.77 -15.48 -15.10
C GLU A 324 3.02 -14.72 -16.40
N THR A 325 1.96 -14.23 -17.05
CA THR A 325 2.06 -13.50 -18.33
C THR A 325 1.17 -12.27 -18.39
N VAL A 326 1.55 -11.30 -19.22
CA VAL A 326 0.74 -10.09 -19.48
C VAL A 326 -0.64 -10.43 -20.07
N HIS A 327 -0.72 -11.48 -20.89
CA HIS A 327 -2.00 -11.93 -21.46
C HIS A 327 -2.94 -12.45 -20.37
N GLU A 328 -2.44 -13.30 -19.49
CA GLU A 328 -3.20 -13.81 -18.34
C GLU A 328 -3.63 -12.68 -17.41
N ALA A 329 -2.72 -11.77 -17.06
CA ALA A 329 -3.01 -10.60 -16.25
C ALA A 329 -4.16 -9.78 -16.84
N ARG A 330 -4.13 -9.52 -18.14
CA ARG A 330 -5.17 -8.76 -18.83
C ARG A 330 -6.53 -9.45 -18.76
N GLU A 331 -6.60 -10.74 -19.11
CA GLU A 331 -7.87 -11.48 -19.16
C GLU A 331 -8.50 -11.59 -17.76
N GLN A 332 -7.72 -11.96 -16.74
CA GLN A 332 -8.23 -12.11 -15.38
C GLN A 332 -8.59 -10.78 -14.73
N LEU A 333 -7.80 -9.72 -14.91
CA LEU A 333 -8.14 -8.39 -14.39
C LEU A 333 -9.44 -7.86 -15.01
N LEU A 334 -9.69 -8.13 -16.29
CA LEU A 334 -10.96 -7.80 -16.93
C LEU A 334 -12.12 -8.62 -16.35
N GLU A 335 -11.93 -9.90 -16.09
CA GLU A 335 -12.93 -10.73 -15.43
C GLU A 335 -13.31 -10.19 -14.05
N TYR A 336 -12.32 -9.85 -13.21
CA TYR A 336 -12.55 -9.23 -11.91
C TYR A 336 -13.24 -7.87 -12.02
N ALA A 337 -12.80 -7.03 -12.96
CA ALA A 337 -13.39 -5.73 -13.20
C ALA A 337 -14.86 -5.85 -13.62
N HIS A 338 -15.18 -6.68 -14.61
CA HIS A 338 -16.55 -6.87 -15.06
C HIS A 338 -17.44 -7.46 -13.96
N ALA A 339 -16.94 -8.42 -13.17
CA ALA A 339 -17.70 -8.96 -12.05
C ALA A 339 -18.07 -7.91 -10.98
N VAL A 340 -17.24 -6.86 -10.81
CA VAL A 340 -17.56 -5.71 -9.95
C VAL A 340 -18.59 -4.80 -10.62
N VAL A 341 -18.38 -4.47 -11.88
CA VAL A 341 -19.24 -3.56 -12.62
C VAL A 341 -20.66 -4.13 -12.80
N ASP A 342 -20.78 -5.42 -13.09
CA ASP A 342 -22.05 -6.12 -13.30
C ASP A 342 -22.93 -6.14 -12.05
N ARG A 343 -22.32 -6.04 -10.85
CA ARG A 343 -23.05 -5.91 -9.57
C ARG A 343 -23.24 -4.45 -9.12
N GLY A 344 -22.90 -3.48 -9.96
CA GLY A 344 -23.11 -2.05 -9.70
C GLY A 344 -21.91 -1.31 -9.11
N GLY A 345 -20.75 -1.95 -8.94
CA GLY A 345 -19.53 -1.31 -8.44
C GLY A 345 -18.83 -0.42 -9.48
N GLU A 346 -17.88 0.41 -9.02
CA GLU A 346 -17.17 1.36 -9.88
C GLU A 346 -16.11 0.69 -10.76
N GLY A 347 -15.34 -0.24 -10.18
CA GLY A 347 -14.22 -0.90 -10.84
C GLY A 347 -13.25 -1.52 -9.84
N ILE A 348 -11.97 -1.62 -10.20
CA ILE A 348 -10.94 -2.29 -9.38
C ILE A 348 -9.69 -1.44 -9.22
N VAL A 349 -8.98 -1.68 -8.12
CA VAL A 349 -7.60 -1.22 -7.89
C VAL A 349 -6.70 -2.44 -7.75
N VAL A 350 -5.53 -2.37 -8.38
CA VAL A 350 -4.51 -3.41 -8.39
C VAL A 350 -3.23 -2.84 -7.79
N ARG A 351 -2.63 -3.56 -6.83
CA ARG A 351 -1.35 -3.19 -6.21
C ARG A 351 -0.53 -4.43 -5.85
N PRO A 352 0.79 -4.30 -5.59
CA PRO A 352 1.58 -5.39 -5.06
C PRO A 352 1.13 -5.72 -3.64
N LYS A 353 1.17 -7.01 -3.29
CA LYS A 353 1.04 -7.49 -1.92
C LYS A 353 2.22 -7.01 -1.06
N TYR A 354 3.40 -6.96 -1.65
CA TYR A 354 4.62 -6.42 -1.04
C TYR A 354 4.52 -4.92 -0.72
N PRO A 355 5.33 -4.41 0.23
CA PRO A 355 5.50 -2.98 0.41
C PRO A 355 6.28 -2.38 -0.76
N PHE A 356 6.06 -1.10 -1.07
CA PHE A 356 6.74 -0.41 -2.15
C PHE A 356 7.01 1.05 -1.77
N HIS A 357 8.12 1.61 -2.25
CA HIS A 357 8.52 2.98 -1.94
C HIS A 357 7.59 3.99 -2.66
N TYR A 358 7.47 5.20 -2.12
CA TYR A 358 6.68 6.29 -2.70
C TYR A 358 6.95 6.49 -4.21
N GLY A 359 8.23 6.56 -4.58
CA GLY A 359 8.67 6.74 -5.96
C GLY A 359 8.28 5.60 -6.92
N GLN A 360 7.85 4.44 -6.42
CA GLN A 360 7.37 3.32 -7.24
C GLN A 360 5.85 3.38 -7.50
N PHE A 361 5.11 4.23 -6.75
CA PHE A 361 3.65 4.18 -6.69
C PHE A 361 2.99 4.21 -8.08
N THR A 362 3.45 5.10 -8.97
CA THR A 362 2.82 5.30 -10.27
C THR A 362 2.96 4.12 -11.22
N ASP A 363 3.94 3.25 -10.97
CA ASP A 363 4.28 2.15 -11.86
C ASP A 363 3.67 0.84 -11.38
N VAL A 364 3.42 0.72 -10.07
CA VAL A 364 2.96 -0.54 -9.45
C VAL A 364 1.53 -0.49 -8.94
N VAL A 365 0.87 0.67 -8.93
CA VAL A 365 -0.54 0.80 -8.54
C VAL A 365 -1.38 1.30 -9.71
N GLY A 366 -2.38 0.51 -10.10
CA GLY A 366 -3.24 0.80 -11.24
C GLY A 366 -4.71 0.58 -10.94
N LYS A 367 -5.59 1.19 -11.74
CA LYS A 367 -7.04 1.02 -11.63
C LYS A 367 -7.72 0.74 -12.97
N TYR A 368 -8.86 0.07 -12.88
CA TYR A 368 -9.91 0.08 -13.89
C TYR A 368 -11.16 0.72 -13.28
N VAL A 369 -11.88 1.48 -14.08
CA VAL A 369 -13.13 2.18 -13.75
C VAL A 369 -14.06 1.97 -14.93
N ARG A 370 -15.35 1.73 -14.65
CA ARG A 370 -16.36 1.46 -15.67
C ARG A 370 -16.64 2.64 -16.61
N PRO A 371 -17.25 2.40 -17.78
CA PRO A 371 -17.80 3.44 -18.64
C PRO A 371 -18.88 4.30 -17.99
N ASN A 372 -18.96 5.56 -18.40
CA ASN A 372 -20.00 6.52 -17.97
C ASN A 372 -20.08 6.80 -16.46
N HIS A 373 -19.08 6.41 -15.67
CA HIS A 373 -18.98 6.83 -14.28
C HIS A 373 -18.73 8.34 -14.23
N VAL A 374 -19.75 9.09 -13.82
CA VAL A 374 -19.72 10.55 -13.75
C VAL A 374 -18.78 10.98 -12.61
N THR A 375 -17.76 11.76 -12.93
CA THR A 375 -16.80 12.30 -11.95
C THR A 375 -17.02 13.79 -11.67
N THR A 376 -18.08 14.41 -12.20
CA THR A 376 -18.26 15.87 -12.10
C THR A 376 -18.76 16.31 -10.73
N ASP A 377 -17.86 16.97 -10.00
CA ASP A 377 -18.10 17.70 -8.75
C ASP A 377 -19.14 18.84 -8.86
N GLU A 378 -19.63 19.19 -10.05
CA GLU A 378 -20.38 20.43 -10.28
C GLU A 378 -21.86 20.40 -9.82
N HIS A 379 -22.40 19.25 -9.42
CA HIS A 379 -23.83 19.14 -9.07
C HIS A 379 -24.16 18.82 -7.60
N TRP A 380 -23.20 18.51 -6.74
CA TRP A 380 -23.51 17.99 -5.39
C TRP A 380 -23.75 19.06 -4.31
N SER A 381 -23.28 20.30 -4.50
CA SER A 381 -23.38 21.35 -3.46
C SER A 381 -24.79 21.91 -3.20
N LYS A 382 -25.83 21.38 -3.87
CA LYS A 382 -27.21 21.90 -3.79
C LYS A 382 -28.29 20.85 -3.49
N GLY A 383 -27.93 19.59 -3.31
CA GLY A 383 -28.86 18.49 -2.98
C GLY A 383 -28.87 18.12 -1.50
N GLU A 384 -29.90 17.40 -1.08
CA GLU A 384 -29.93 16.73 0.24
C GLU A 384 -28.89 15.60 0.27
N THR A 385 -28.19 15.45 1.41
CA THR A 385 -27.23 14.37 1.59
C THR A 385 -27.96 13.03 1.68
N VAL A 386 -27.76 12.17 0.69
CA VAL A 386 -28.26 10.79 0.69
C VAL A 386 -27.20 9.91 1.37
N VAL A 387 -27.57 9.22 2.44
CA VAL A 387 -26.66 8.36 3.22
C VAL A 387 -26.63 6.96 2.61
N ASN A 388 -25.44 6.36 2.51
CA ASN A 388 -25.30 4.99 2.07
C ASN A 388 -25.80 4.01 3.15
N ILE A 389 -26.35 2.88 2.72
CA ILE A 389 -26.91 1.87 3.60
C ILE A 389 -25.77 0.99 4.12
N VAL A 390 -25.68 0.92 5.44
CA VAL A 390 -24.93 -0.12 6.13
C VAL A 390 -25.81 -1.35 6.19
#